data_AF-A0A069SKE2-F1
#
_entry.id   AF-A0A069SKE2-F1
#
_cell.length_a   1.000
_cell.length_b   1.000
_cell.length_c   1.000
_cell.angle_alpha   90.00
_cell.angle_beta   90.00
_cell.angle_gamma   90.00
#
_symmetry.space_group_name_H-M   'P 1'
#
loop_
_entity.id
_entity.type
_entity.pdbx_description
1 polymer ?
#
loop_
_entity_poly.entity_id
_entity_poly.type
_entity_poly.pdbx_seq_one_letter_code
_entity_poly.pdbx_strand_id
1 'polypeptide(L)'
;MRFYELMSGQTQPLFVSLEGSDGLRERFCLQGKYERVNDFKRYVIDAAKKELDESSPYSFVAKEEKEGKKVIGWTLFPVFFEDREDPALQEQARMAKVTARLQLENNVYDYLKFS
;
A
#
# COMPACT_ATOMS: atom_id res chain seq x y z
N MET A 1 1.34 -9.05 6.55
CA MET A 1 1.98 -7.79 7.02
C MET A 1 2.88 -7.08 5.99
N ARG A 2 3.73 -7.73 5.19
CA ARG A 2 4.59 -7.00 4.22
C ARG A 2 3.86 -6.20 3.14
N PHE A 3 2.66 -6.63 2.75
CA PHE A 3 1.81 -5.83 1.86
C PHE A 3 1.33 -4.55 2.54
N TYR A 4 1.03 -4.57 3.85
CA TYR A 4 0.66 -3.37 4.58
C TYR A 4 1.76 -2.31 4.50
N GLU A 5 3.02 -2.69 4.73
CA GLU A 5 4.17 -1.78 4.61
C GLU A 5 4.32 -1.20 3.19
N LEU A 6 4.02 -2.00 2.17
CA LEU A 6 4.08 -1.58 0.76
C LEU A 6 2.97 -0.57 0.43
N MET A 7 1.77 -0.78 0.96
CA MET A 7 0.61 0.09 0.73
C MET A 7 0.61 1.33 1.65
N SER A 8 1.15 1.22 2.87
CA SER A 8 1.17 2.30 3.85
C SER A 8 2.12 3.40 3.38
N GLY A 9 1.57 4.58 3.06
CA GLY A 9 2.34 5.71 2.55
C GLY A 9 2.35 5.84 1.03
N GLN A 10 1.74 4.91 0.29
CA GLN A 10 1.52 5.07 -1.14
C GLN A 10 0.10 5.53 -1.43
N THR A 11 -0.02 6.69 -2.08
CA THR A 11 -1.28 7.23 -2.61
C THR A 11 -1.42 7.02 -4.10
N GLN A 12 -0.34 6.59 -4.77
CA GLN A 12 -0.28 6.36 -6.21
C GLN A 12 -0.25 4.87 -6.53
N PRO A 13 -0.74 4.48 -7.72
CA PRO A 13 -0.66 3.10 -8.17
C PRO A 13 0.79 2.65 -8.28
N LEU A 14 1.12 1.50 -7.70
CA LEU A 14 2.46 0.93 -7.75
C LEU A 14 2.48 -0.30 -8.64
N PHE A 15 3.30 -0.26 -9.68
CA PHE A 15 3.62 -1.44 -10.45
C PHE A 15 4.63 -2.31 -9.69
N VAL A 16 4.32 -3.58 -9.56
CA VAL A 16 5.19 -4.57 -8.94
C VAL A 16 5.38 -5.75 -9.88
N SER A 17 6.63 -5.99 -10.26
CA SER A 17 7.01 -7.12 -11.11
C SER A 17 6.84 -8.46 -10.40
N LEU A 18 6.46 -9.50 -11.15
CA LEU A 18 6.37 -10.88 -10.67
C LEU A 18 7.77 -11.46 -10.40
N GLU A 19 8.68 -11.31 -11.37
CA GLU A 19 10.03 -11.90 -11.41
C GLU A 19 11.09 -10.80 -11.59
N GLY A 20 12.28 -11.00 -11.00
CA GLY A 20 13.42 -10.07 -11.01
C GLY A 20 13.91 -9.69 -9.61
N SER A 21 15.03 -8.95 -9.52
CA SER A 21 15.65 -8.47 -8.27
C SER A 21 14.69 -7.66 -7.39
N ASP A 22 13.74 -6.97 -8.04
CA ASP A 22 12.70 -6.18 -7.41
C ASP A 22 11.32 -6.87 -7.40
N GLY A 23 11.26 -8.13 -7.81
CA GLY A 23 10.03 -8.89 -7.94
C GLY A 23 9.43 -9.31 -6.60
N LEU A 24 8.11 -9.48 -6.57
CA LEU A 24 7.39 -9.97 -5.38
C LEU A 24 7.95 -11.32 -4.89
N ARG A 25 8.37 -12.22 -5.79
CA ARG A 25 8.92 -13.53 -5.39
C ARG A 25 10.17 -13.40 -4.52
N GLU A 26 11.04 -12.46 -4.83
CA GLU A 26 12.29 -12.24 -4.09
C GLU A 26 12.02 -11.45 -2.81
N ARG A 27 11.23 -10.38 -2.90
CA ARG A 27 10.86 -9.55 -1.73
C ARG A 27 10.08 -10.30 -0.66
N PHE A 28 9.35 -11.35 -1.02
CA PHE A 28 8.60 -12.17 -0.07
C PHE A 28 9.28 -13.51 0.24
N CYS A 29 10.52 -13.73 -0.23
CA CYS A 29 11.25 -14.99 -0.07
C CYS A 29 10.44 -16.22 -0.56
N LEU A 30 9.65 -16.04 -1.62
CA LEU A 30 8.83 -17.07 -2.27
C LEU A 30 9.55 -17.71 -3.46
N GLN A 31 10.88 -17.65 -3.49
CA GLN A 31 11.69 -18.28 -4.53
C GLN A 31 11.40 -19.79 -4.57
N GLY A 32 11.04 -20.31 -5.74
CA GLY A 32 10.65 -21.70 -5.93
C GLY A 32 9.22 -22.09 -5.50
N LYS A 33 8.43 -21.16 -4.94
CA LYS A 33 7.01 -21.40 -4.62
C LYS A 33 6.09 -20.80 -5.68
N TYR A 34 4.99 -21.50 -5.96
CA TYR A 34 3.96 -21.12 -6.94
C TYR A 34 4.55 -20.94 -8.36
N GLU A 35 4.91 -22.03 -9.03
CA GLU A 35 5.37 -22.00 -10.43
C GLU A 35 4.34 -21.35 -11.36
N ARG A 36 3.05 -21.57 -11.08
CA ARG A 36 1.95 -20.98 -11.84
C ARG A 36 1.58 -19.60 -11.30
N VAL A 37 1.53 -18.62 -12.20
CA VAL A 37 1.12 -17.24 -11.89
C VAL A 37 -0.30 -17.19 -11.29
N ASN A 38 -1.20 -18.07 -11.73
CA ASN A 38 -2.55 -18.14 -11.17
C ASN A 38 -2.56 -18.55 -9.69
N ASP A 39 -1.69 -19.49 -9.30
CA ASP A 39 -1.59 -19.91 -7.90
C ASP A 39 -0.98 -18.78 -7.06
N PHE A 40 0.04 -18.09 -7.60
CA PHE A 40 0.61 -16.92 -6.95
C PHE A 40 -0.45 -15.84 -6.69
N LYS A 41 -1.27 -15.52 -7.69
CA LYS A 41 -2.37 -14.56 -7.51
C LYS A 41 -3.31 -15.00 -6.39
N ARG A 42 -3.77 -16.25 -6.42
CA ARG A 42 -4.76 -16.75 -5.47
C ARG A 42 -4.24 -16.83 -4.04
N TYR A 43 -2.99 -17.25 -3.85
CA TYR A 43 -2.42 -17.48 -2.51
C TYR A 43 -1.67 -16.27 -1.94
N VAL A 44 -1.24 -15.33 -2.78
CA VAL A 44 -0.48 -14.16 -2.34
C VAL A 44 -1.31 -12.91 -2.46
N ILE A 45 -1.80 -12.58 -3.66
CA ILE A 45 -2.50 -11.33 -3.93
C ILE A 45 -3.89 -11.34 -3.31
N ASP A 46 -4.70 -12.35 -3.61
CA ASP A 46 -6.08 -12.44 -3.09
C ASP A 46 -6.09 -12.65 -1.57
N ALA A 47 -5.15 -13.44 -1.04
CA ALA A 47 -4.97 -13.62 0.39
C ALA A 47 -4.55 -12.32 1.09
N ALA A 48 -3.57 -11.59 0.54
CA ALA A 48 -3.14 -10.32 1.10
C ALA A 48 -4.24 -9.26 1.07
N LYS A 49 -5.04 -9.22 0.00
CA LYS A 49 -6.21 -8.35 -0.07
C LYS A 49 -7.21 -8.68 1.04
N LYS A 50 -7.53 -9.97 1.22
CA LYS A 50 -8.45 -10.42 2.26
C LYS A 50 -7.94 -10.09 3.67
N GLU A 51 -6.66 -10.35 3.95
CA GLU A 51 -6.03 -10.01 5.23
C GLU A 51 -6.10 -8.51 5.52
N LEU A 52 -5.85 -7.67 4.51
CA LEU A 52 -5.94 -6.22 4.64
C LEU A 52 -7.38 -5.74 4.86
N ASP A 53 -8.34 -6.29 4.11
CA ASP A 53 -9.75 -5.98 4.26
C ASP A 53 -10.29 -6.36 5.66
N GLU A 54 -9.71 -7.38 6.31
CA GLU A 54 -10.09 -7.82 7.67
C GLU A 54 -9.33 -7.09 8.78
N SER A 55 -8.05 -6.77 8.56
CA SER A 55 -7.15 -6.31 9.62
C SER A 55 -6.90 -4.80 9.60
N SER A 56 -7.26 -4.10 8.53
CA SER A 56 -6.78 -2.74 8.30
C SER A 56 -7.77 -1.82 7.56
N PRO A 57 -7.72 -0.51 7.83
CA PRO A 57 -8.38 0.52 7.01
C PRO A 57 -7.75 0.69 5.61
N TYR A 58 -6.58 0.10 5.38
CA TYR A 58 -5.93 0.09 4.07
C TYR A 58 -6.29 -1.18 3.30
N SER A 59 -6.81 -1.00 2.08
CA SER A 59 -7.08 -2.05 1.11
C SER A 59 -6.32 -1.76 -0.19
N PHE A 60 -6.33 -2.70 -1.13
CA PHE A 60 -5.84 -2.46 -2.48
C PHE A 60 -6.61 -3.24 -3.54
N VAL A 61 -6.58 -2.71 -4.76
CA VAL A 61 -7.04 -3.41 -5.97
C VAL A 61 -5.82 -3.78 -6.79
N ALA A 62 -5.61 -5.08 -7.04
CA ALA A 62 -4.53 -5.55 -7.90
C ALA A 62 -5.04 -5.75 -9.34
N LYS A 63 -4.41 -5.09 -10.30
CA LYS A 63 -4.64 -5.27 -11.73
C LYS A 63 -3.47 -6.05 -12.32
N GLU A 64 -3.77 -7.11 -13.06
CA GLU A 64 -2.75 -7.88 -13.79
C GLU A 64 -2.20 -7.07 -14.97
N GLU A 65 -0.87 -7.01 -15.07
CA GLU A 65 -0.15 -6.44 -16.19
C GLU A 65 0.38 -7.58 -17.09
N LYS A 66 0.03 -7.56 -18.38
CA LYS A 66 0.41 -8.60 -19.34
C LYS A 66 1.16 -7.98 -20.51
N GLU A 67 2.37 -8.49 -20.79
CA GLU A 67 3.05 -8.27 -22.07
C GLU A 67 2.75 -9.44 -22.99
N GLY A 68 1.89 -9.21 -23.97
CA GLY A 68 1.49 -10.23 -24.92
C GLY A 68 0.86 -11.45 -24.24
N LYS A 69 1.60 -12.58 -24.21
CA LYS A 69 1.16 -13.84 -23.59
C LYS A 69 1.68 -14.07 -22.17
N LYS A 70 2.63 -13.25 -21.68
CA LYS A 70 3.25 -13.41 -20.36
C LYS A 70 2.73 -12.35 -19.39
N VAL A 71 2.50 -12.76 -18.14
CA VAL A 71 2.18 -11.84 -17.05
C VAL A 71 3.50 -11.27 -16.53
N ILE A 72 3.65 -9.96 -16.57
CA ILE A 72 4.89 -9.27 -16.11
C ILE A 72 4.82 -9.00 -14.61
N GLY A 73 3.62 -8.66 -14.12
CA GLY A 73 3.43 -8.23 -12.75
C GLY A 73 2.00 -7.75 -12.49
N TRP A 74 1.86 -6.97 -11.42
CA TRP A 74 0.60 -6.37 -11.02
C TRP A 74 0.77 -4.89 -10.71
N THR A 75 -0.19 -4.10 -11.16
CA THR A 75 -0.36 -2.73 -10.68
C THR A 75 -1.31 -2.74 -9.48
N LEU A 76 -0.79 -2.35 -8.32
CA LEU A 76 -1.53 -2.26 -7.07
C LEU A 76 -2.05 -0.85 -6.89
N PHE A 77 -3.35 -0.71 -6.73
CA PHE A 77 -4.04 0.54 -6.47
C PHE A 77 -4.39 0.62 -4.98
N PRO A 78 -3.70 1.44 -4.17
CA PRO A 78 -4.06 1.64 -2.78
C PRO A 78 -5.45 2.25 -2.66
N VAL A 79 -6.27 1.69 -1.78
CA VAL A 79 -7.58 2.22 -1.41
C VAL A 79 -7.58 2.38 0.10
N PHE A 80 -7.76 3.60 0.57
CA PHE A 80 -7.84 3.88 1.99
C PHE A 80 -9.28 4.14 2.40
N PHE A 81 -9.73 3.45 3.45
CA PHE A 81 -11.04 3.60 4.04
C PHE A 81 -10.90 4.26 5.40
N GLU A 82 -11.23 5.56 5.48
CA GLU A 82 -11.20 6.34 6.72
C GLU A 82 -12.15 5.79 7.80
N ASP A 83 -13.25 5.12 7.40
CA ASP A 83 -14.29 4.61 8.31
C ASP A 83 -13.87 3.40 9.16
N ARG A 84 -12.70 2.80 8.90
CA ARG A 84 -12.22 1.59 9.59
C ARG A 84 -11.01 1.84 10.50
N GLU A 85 -10.53 3.09 10.59
CA GLU A 85 -9.47 3.42 11.54
C GLU A 85 -9.98 3.30 12.97
N ASP A 86 -9.17 2.69 13.83
CA ASP A 86 -9.39 2.70 15.27
C ASP A 86 -9.48 4.18 15.71
N PRO A 87 -10.57 4.63 16.36
CA PRO A 87 -10.79 6.03 16.68
C PRO A 87 -9.64 6.64 17.48
N ALA A 88 -8.94 5.83 18.27
CA ALA A 88 -7.76 6.24 19.03
C ALA A 88 -6.56 6.63 18.15
N LEU A 89 -6.29 5.89 17.06
CA LEU A 89 -5.21 6.17 16.12
C LEU A 89 -5.52 7.41 15.28
N GLN A 90 -6.78 7.56 14.86
CA GLN A 90 -7.26 8.74 14.17
C GLN A 90 -7.13 10.00 15.04
N GLU A 91 -7.47 9.88 16.33
CA GLU A 91 -7.38 10.96 17.29
C GLU A 91 -5.93 11.34 17.60
N GLN A 92 -5.02 10.37 17.74
CA GLN A 92 -3.59 10.62 17.91
C GLN A 92 -2.97 11.31 16.69
N ALA A 93 -3.30 10.85 15.47
CA ALA A 93 -2.83 11.49 14.24
C ALA A 93 -3.40 12.91 14.08
N ARG A 94 -4.66 13.12 14.45
CA ARG A 94 -5.31 14.44 14.48
C ARG A 94 -4.63 15.35 15.50
N MET A 95 -4.38 14.87 16.71
CA MET A 95 -3.67 15.60 17.76
C MET A 95 -2.25 15.95 17.35
N ALA A 96 -1.52 15.04 16.72
CA ALA A 96 -0.19 15.29 16.19
C ALA A 96 -0.20 16.40 15.13
N LYS A 97 -1.14 16.35 14.17
CA LYS A 97 -1.32 17.41 13.16
C LYS A 97 -1.67 18.77 13.76
N VAL A 98 -2.58 18.79 14.75
CA VAL A 98 -2.96 20.02 15.46
C VAL A 98 -1.78 20.59 16.26
N THR A 99 -1.02 19.72 16.93
CA THR A 99 0.17 20.12 17.70
C THR A 99 1.26 20.69 16.80
N ALA A 100 1.56 20.02 15.68
CA ALA A 100 2.53 20.51 14.70
C ALA A 100 2.12 21.89 14.15
N ARG A 101 0.83 22.10 13.89
CA ARG A 101 0.29 23.41 13.49
C ARG A 101 0.45 24.47 14.58
N LEU A 102 0.23 24.12 15.85
CA LEU A 102 0.39 25.02 16.99
C LEU A 102 1.85 25.40 17.25
N GLN A 103 2.80 24.54 16.84
CA GLN A 103 4.24 24.80 16.96
C GLN A 103 4.79 25.73 15.86
N LEU A 104 4.08 25.89 14.73
CA LEU A 104 4.47 26.81 13.67
C LEU A 104 4.00 28.23 13.97
N GLU A 105 4.91 29.20 13.84
CA GLU A 105 4.55 30.61 13.86
C GLU A 105 3.76 30.98 12.58
N ASN A 106 2.80 31.91 12.72
CA ASN A 106 1.86 32.26 11.65
C ASN A 106 2.56 32.74 10.36
N ASN A 107 3.67 33.47 10.50
CA ASN A 107 4.51 33.96 9.40
C ASN A 107 5.12 32.82 8.56
N VAL A 108 5.61 31.76 9.21
CA VAL A 108 6.21 30.59 8.57
C VAL A 108 5.13 29.74 7.89
N TYR A 109 3.96 29.60 8.52
CA TYR A 109 2.83 28.90 7.92
C TYR A 109 2.32 29.58 6.65
N ASP A 110 2.13 30.90 6.67
CA ASP A 110 1.67 31.65 5.50
C ASP A 110 2.68 31.57 4.35
N TYR A 111 3.98 31.63 4.65
CA TYR A 111 5.01 31.48 3.62
C TYR A 111 4.99 30.07 2.97
N LEU A 112 4.84 29.01 3.76
CA LEU A 112 4.75 27.63 3.25
C LEU A 112 3.45 27.34 2.50
N LYS A 113 2.36 28.04 2.82
CA LYS A 113 1.04 27.81 2.21
C LYS A 113 0.87 28.54 0.87
N PHE A 114 1.53 29.69 0.70
CA PHE A 114 1.39 30.54 -0.48
C PHE A 114 2.63 30.59 -1.38
N SER A 115 3.69 29.84 -1.04
CA SER A 115 4.85 29.57 -1.92
C SER A 115 4.57 28.39 -2.85
#